data_AF-A0A963EMW8-F1
#
_entry.id   AF-A0A963EMW8-F1
#
_cell.length_a   1.000
_cell.length_b   1.000
_cell.length_c   1.000
_cell.angle_alpha   90.00
_cell.angle_beta   90.00
_cell.angle_gamma   90.00
#
_symmetry.space_group_name_H-M   'P 1'
#
loop_
_entity.id
_entity.type
_entity.pdbx_description
1 polymer ?
#
loop_
_entity_poly.entity_id
_entity_poly.type
_entity_poly.pdbx_seq_one_letter_code
_entity_poly.pdbx_strand_id
1 'polypeptide(L)' 'DRTRLLLKPVTGRSHQLRIHLRELGHPILGCDLYAHAEALGMASRLMLHASRLELRHPRSGTWLVGECPPDF' A
#
# COMPACT_ATOMS: atom_id res chain seq x y z
N ASP A 1 6.96 -17.59 -3.85
CA ASP A 1 6.32 -16.91 -4.99
C ASP A 1 5.81 -15.54 -4.54
N ARG A 2 5.70 -14.52 -5.41
CA ARG A 2 5.26 -13.16 -5.02
C ARG A 2 4.46 -12.45 -6.11
N THR A 3 3.50 -11.62 -5.71
CA THR A 3 2.56 -10.95 -6.62
C THR A 3 2.56 -9.43 -6.40
N ARG A 4 2.54 -8.66 -7.50
CA ARG A 4 2.34 -7.21 -7.46
C ARG A 4 0.85 -6.88 -7.53
N LEU A 5 0.35 -6.13 -6.54
CA LEU A 5 -1.06 -5.75 -6.44
C LEU A 5 -1.23 -4.24 -6.59
N LEU A 6 -2.30 -3.82 -7.27
CA LEU A 6 -2.82 -2.46 -7.19
C LEU A 6 -3.94 -2.43 -6.15
N LEU A 7 -3.80 -1.62 -5.11
CA LEU A 7 -4.75 -1.52 -4.00
C LEU A 7 -5.42 -0.15 -4.01
N LYS A 8 -6.75 -0.12 -3.78
CA LYS A 8 -7.53 1.11 -3.65
C LYS A 8 -8.29 1.10 -2.32
N PRO A 9 -7.71 1.60 -1.21
CA PRO A 9 -8.40 1.63 0.07
C PRO A 9 -9.58 2.60 0.01
N VAL A 10 -10.80 2.12 0.30
CA VAL A 10 -12.01 2.96 0.37
C VAL A 10 -12.03 3.81 1.64
N THR A 11 -11.56 3.25 2.75
CA THR A 11 -11.38 3.94 4.03
C THR A 11 -9.90 4.12 4.37
N GLY A 12 -9.59 5.03 5.30
CA GLY A 12 -8.22 5.34 5.73
C GLY A 12 -7.87 4.84 7.13
N ARG A 13 -8.32 3.65 7.54
CA ARG A 13 -8.01 3.12 8.88
C ARG A 13 -6.51 2.85 9.03
N SER A 14 -5.99 3.01 10.24
CA SER A 14 -4.58 2.73 10.54
C SER A 14 -4.19 1.33 10.08
N HIS A 15 -3.13 1.25 9.27
CA HIS A 15 -2.57 -0.01 8.74
C HIS A 15 -3.54 -0.89 7.93
N GLN A 16 -4.67 -0.34 7.45
CA GLN A 16 -5.75 -1.11 6.81
C GLN A 16 -5.27 -2.10 5.75
N LEU A 17 -4.48 -1.66 4.78
CA LEU A 17 -4.00 -2.54 3.71
C LEU A 17 -3.05 -3.64 4.22
N ARG A 18 -2.22 -3.32 5.22
CA ARG A 18 -1.25 -4.26 5.81
C ARG A 18 -1.99 -5.39 6.53
N ILE A 19 -3.01 -5.03 7.32
CA ILE A 19 -3.85 -5.99 8.06
C ILE A 19 -4.71 -6.79 7.10
N HIS A 20 -5.41 -6.16 6.16
CA HIS A 20 -6.28 -6.86 5.21
C HIS A 20 -5.51 -7.93 4.42
N LEU A 21 -4.33 -7.59 3.89
CA LEU A 21 -3.52 -8.54 3.14
C LEU A 21 -2.97 -9.68 4.01
N ARG A 22 -2.67 -9.42 5.28
CA ARG A 22 -2.33 -10.45 6.26
C ARG A 22 -3.52 -11.40 6.51
N GLU A 23 -4.71 -10.88 6.75
CA GLU A 23 -5.93 -11.69 6.96
C GLU A 23 -6.28 -12.56 5.74
N LEU A 24 -5.98 -12.07 4.54
CA LEU A 24 -6.14 -12.84 3.29
C LEU A 24 -5.04 -13.88 3.05
N GLY A 25 -4.06 -14.02 3.96
CA GLY A 25 -2.95 -14.96 3.82
C GLY A 25 -1.83 -14.49 2.87
N HIS A 26 -1.86 -13.23 2.42
CA HIS A 26 -0.89 -12.66 1.49
C HIS A 26 -0.23 -11.39 2.07
N PRO A 27 0.49 -11.47 3.19
CA PRO A 27 1.06 -10.30 3.85
C PRO A 27 2.03 -9.53 2.94
N ILE A 28 2.08 -8.21 3.11
CA ILE A 28 2.99 -7.35 2.35
C ILE A 28 4.45 -7.68 2.73
N LEU A 29 5.31 -7.82 1.72
CA LEU A 29 6.73 -8.10 1.92
C LEU A 29 7.42 -6.97 2.71
N GLY A 30 8.32 -7.35 3.62
CA GLY A 30 9.03 -6.43 4.50
C GLY A 30 8.15 -5.73 5.55
N CYS A 31 6.93 -6.22 5.79
CA CYS A 31 6.03 -5.69 6.81
C CYS A 31 6.33 -6.28 8.21
N ASP A 32 7.13 -5.56 8.98
CA ASP A 32 7.55 -5.85 10.36
C ASP A 32 6.44 -6.28 11.34
N LEU A 33 5.28 -5.61 11.33
CA LEU A 33 4.24 -5.81 12.36
C LEU A 33 3.28 -6.97 12.08
N TYR A 34 3.10 -7.36 10.81
CA TYR A 34 1.98 -8.21 10.40
C TYR A 34 2.39 -9.39 9.51
N ALA A 35 3.57 -9.38 8.90
CA ALA A 35 4.03 -10.48 8.08
C ALA A 35 4.65 -11.60 8.93
N HIS A 36 4.54 -12.84 8.47
CA HIS A 36 5.39 -13.94 8.94
C HIS A 36 6.86 -13.73 8.54
N ALA A 37 7.76 -14.42 9.23
CA ALA A 37 9.22 -14.26 9.11
C ALA A 37 9.73 -14.36 7.66
N GLU A 38 9.14 -15.25 6.85
CA GLU A 38 9.51 -15.41 5.44
C GLU A 38 9.25 -14.12 4.65
N ALA A 39 8.00 -13.63 4.59
CA ALA A 39 7.71 -12.37 3.89
C ALA A 39 8.41 -11.15 4.49
N LEU A 40 8.68 -11.13 5.79
CA LEU A 40 9.50 -10.09 6.40
C LEU A 40 10.94 -10.13 5.83
N GLY A 41 11.54 -11.30 5.72
CA GLY A 41 12.90 -11.49 5.18
C GLY A 41 13.03 -11.30 3.66
N MET A 42 11.92 -11.29 2.91
CA MET A 42 11.92 -11.13 1.45
C MET A 42 12.18 -9.69 0.96
N ALA A 43 12.17 -8.70 1.85
CA ALA A 43 12.40 -7.30 1.50
C ALA A 43 13.03 -6.52 2.68
N SER A 44 13.94 -5.60 2.39
CA SER A 44 14.61 -4.76 3.41
C SER A 44 13.74 -3.63 3.95
N ARG A 45 12.56 -3.39 3.36
CA ARG A 45 11.58 -2.37 3.74
C ARG A 45 10.18 -2.82 3.37
N LEU A 46 9.17 -2.12 3.90
CA LEU A 46 7.77 -2.32 3.54
C LEU A 46 7.55 -2.05 2.03
N MET A 47 7.09 -3.09 1.32
CA MET A 47 6.75 -3.02 -0.11
C MET A 47 5.32 -2.52 -0.35
N LEU A 48 5.01 -1.34 0.20
CA LEU A 48 3.75 -0.62 0.01
C LEU A 48 4.05 0.83 -0.37
N HIS A 49 3.49 1.28 -1.48
CA HIS A 49 3.72 2.63 -2.01
C HIS A 49 2.40 3.28 -2.42
N ALA A 50 2.23 4.56 -2.08
CA ALA A 50 1.11 5.37 -2.51
C ALA A 50 1.39 5.93 -3.91
N SER A 51 1.10 5.13 -4.95
CA SER A 51 1.52 5.45 -6.31
C SER A 51 0.66 6.52 -7.01
N ARG A 52 -0.56 6.75 -6.53
CA ARG A 52 -1.50 7.72 -7.10
C ARG A 52 -2.44 8.26 -6.03
N LEU A 53 -2.70 9.56 -6.09
CA LEU A 53 -3.68 10.25 -5.25
C LEU A 53 -4.50 11.20 -6.12
N GLU A 54 -5.81 11.19 -5.91
CA GLU A 54 -6.74 12.09 -6.58
C GLU A 54 -7.55 12.84 -5.53
N LEU A 55 -7.62 14.17 -5.67
CA LEU A 55 -8.47 15.00 -4.80
C LEU A 55 -9.03 16.19 -5.56
N ARG A 56 -10.17 16.70 -5.09
CA ARG A 56 -10.74 17.96 -5.57
C ARG A 56 -9.98 19.12 -4.92
N HIS A 57 -9.47 20.04 -5.73
CA HIS A 57 -8.84 21.25 -5.23
C HIS A 57 -9.87 22.06 -4.41
N PRO A 58 -9.56 22.46 -3.16
CA PRO A 58 -10.55 23.00 -2.22
C PRO A 58 -11.14 24.36 -2.63
N ARG A 59 -10.41 25.16 -3.42
CA ARG A 59 -10.93 26.45 -3.95
C ARG A 59 -11.54 26.34 -5.35
N SER A 60 -10.78 25.86 -6.35
CA SER A 60 -11.25 25.78 -7.74
C SER A 60 -12.21 24.63 -8.04
N GLY A 61 -12.31 23.61 -7.17
CA GLY A 61 -13.10 22.41 -7.44
C GLY A 61 -12.56 21.53 -8.58
N THR A 62 -11.44 21.87 -9.19
CA THR A 62 -10.82 21.06 -10.25
C THR A 62 -10.17 19.81 -9.68
N TRP A 63 -10.08 18.73 -10.46
CA TRP A 63 -9.34 17.55 -10.05
C TRP A 63 -7.84 17.81 -10.04
N LEU A 64 -7.17 17.38 -8.97
CA LEU A 64 -5.73 17.24 -8.89
C LEU A 64 -5.41 15.75 -8.91
N VAL A 65 -4.46 15.36 -9.75
CA VAL A 65 -3.95 13.99 -9.85
C VAL A 65 -2.45 14.04 -9.61
N GLY A 66 -2.00 13.36 -8.55
CA GLY A 66 -0.59 13.14 -8.28
C GLY A 66 -0.24 11.68 -8.55
N GLU A 67 0.86 11.46 -9.27
CA GLU A 67 1.41 10.13 -9.53
C GLU A 67 2.88 10.08 -9.11
N CYS A 68 3.28 8.97 -8.51
CA CYS A 68 4.65 8.72 -8.08
C CYS A 68 4.93 7.23 -8.28
N PRO A 69 5.78 6.82 -9.24
CA PRO A 69 6.08 5.41 -9.44
C PRO A 69 6.79 4.82 -8.21
N PRO A 70 6.52 3.55 -7.84
CA PRO A 70 7.28 2.87 -6.79
C PRO A 70 8.73 2.63 -7.23
N ASP A 71 9.64 2.62 -6.27
CA ASP A 71 11.08 2.33 -6.43
C ASP A 71 11.40 0.82 -6.38
N PHE A 72 10.39 -0.04 -6.45
CA PHE A 72 10.45 -1.49 -6.35
C PHE A 72 9.55 -2.22 -7.36
#